data_AF-G3GWB4-F1
#
_entry.id   AF-G3GWB4-F1
#
_cell.length_a   1.000
_cell.length_b   1.000
_cell.length_c   1.000
_cell.angle_alpha   90.00
_cell.angle_beta   90.00
_cell.angle_gamma   90.00
#
_symmetry.space_group_name_H-M   'P 1'
#
loop_
_entity.id
_entity.type
_entity.pdbx_description
1 polymer ?
#
loop_
_entity_poly.entity_id
_entity_poly.type
_entity_poly.pdbx_seq_one_letter_code
_entity_poly.pdbx_strand_id
1 'polypeptide(L)'
;MAYWYFGQVWCGVYLALDVLFCTSSIVHLCAISLDRYWSVTQAVEYNLKRTPRRVKATIVAVWLISAVISFPPLVSFYRRSDGAAYPQCGLNDETWYILSSCIGSFFAPCLIMGLVYARIYRFFLSRRRRARSSVCRRKVAQAREKRFTFVLAVVMGVFVLCWFPFFFSYSLYGICREACQLPEPLFKFFFWIGYCKSSLNPVIYTVFNQDFRRSFKHILFRRRRRGFRQ
;
A
#
# COMPACT_ATOMS: atom_id res chain seq x y z
N MET A 1 11.65 5.63 31.42
CA MET A 1 10.59 6.30 30.64
C MET A 1 11.11 6.53 29.24
N ALA A 2 10.34 6.21 28.19
CA ALA A 2 10.72 6.56 26.82
C ALA A 2 10.39 8.04 26.57
N TYR A 3 11.29 8.80 25.94
CA TYR A 3 11.08 10.21 25.61
C TYR A 3 11.68 10.53 24.24
N TRP A 4 11.20 11.60 23.60
CA TRP A 4 11.64 11.98 22.27
C TRP A 4 12.85 12.92 22.32
N TYR A 5 14.01 12.44 21.88
CA TYR A 5 15.27 13.20 21.96
C TYR A 5 15.44 14.25 20.83
N PHE A 6 14.94 13.97 19.62
CA PHE A 6 15.30 14.70 18.40
C PHE A 6 14.61 16.08 18.23
N GLY A 7 13.93 16.56 19.26
CA GLY A 7 13.23 17.84 19.23
C GLY A 7 11.92 17.83 18.43
N GLN A 8 11.12 18.88 18.62
CA GLN A 8 9.74 18.95 18.15
C GLN A 8 9.62 19.02 16.62
N VAL A 9 10.54 19.71 15.93
CA VAL A 9 10.59 19.77 14.46
C VAL A 9 10.73 18.36 13.87
N TRP A 10 11.66 17.57 14.41
CA TRP A 10 11.90 16.23 13.91
C TRP A 10 10.74 15.28 14.21
N CYS A 11 10.04 15.47 15.34
CA CYS A 11 8.82 14.71 15.64
C CYS A 11 7.74 14.96 14.56
N GLY A 12 7.48 16.22 14.22
CA GLY A 12 6.49 16.56 13.19
C GLY A 12 6.86 16.00 11.82
N VAL A 13 8.13 16.13 11.41
CA VAL A 13 8.64 15.55 10.15
C VAL A 13 8.55 14.03 10.16
N TYR A 14 8.92 13.37 11.26
CA TYR A 14 8.84 11.91 11.41
C TYR A 14 7.40 11.40 11.23
N LEU A 15 6.44 12.01 11.93
CA LEU A 15 5.03 11.62 11.85
C LEU A 15 4.43 11.92 10.47
N ALA A 16 4.80 13.05 9.86
CA ALA A 16 4.36 13.40 8.51
C ALA A 16 4.89 12.41 7.47
N LEU A 17 6.17 12.04 7.54
CA LEU A 17 6.78 11.05 6.65
C LEU A 17 6.18 9.67 6.83
N ASP A 18 5.89 9.26 8.07
CA ASP A 18 5.24 7.99 8.37
C ASP A 18 3.87 7.88 7.67
N VAL A 19 3.01 8.86 7.89
CA VAL A 19 1.70 8.94 7.23
C VAL A 19 1.88 9.01 5.72
N LEU A 20 2.79 9.86 5.23
CA LEU A 20 3.06 10.02 3.79
C LEU A 20 3.42 8.69 3.12
N PHE A 21 4.36 7.92 3.69
CA PHE A 21 4.80 6.67 3.10
C PHE A 21 3.74 5.57 3.22
N CYS A 22 2.99 5.51 4.32
CA CYS A 22 1.86 4.60 4.44
C CYS A 22 0.79 4.89 3.38
N THR A 23 0.33 6.15 3.29
CA THR A 23 -0.69 6.60 2.34
C THR A 23 -0.21 6.47 0.89
N SER A 24 1.05 6.81 0.60
CA SER A 24 1.61 6.61 -0.74
C SER A 24 1.59 5.13 -1.11
N SER A 25 1.98 4.26 -0.20
CA SER A 25 2.10 2.84 -0.51
C SER A 25 0.76 2.16 -0.81
N ILE A 26 -0.32 2.48 -0.09
CA ILE A 26 -1.67 1.95 -0.37
C ILE A 26 -2.32 2.60 -1.60
N VAL A 27 -2.17 3.90 -1.79
CA VAL A 27 -2.71 4.58 -2.98
C VAL A 27 -1.98 4.10 -4.25
N HIS A 28 -0.68 3.79 -4.18
CA HIS A 28 0.04 3.11 -5.26
C HIS A 28 -0.55 1.72 -5.55
N LEU A 29 -0.85 0.91 -4.52
CA LEU A 29 -1.50 -0.39 -4.73
C LEU A 29 -2.89 -0.25 -5.36
N CYS A 30 -3.65 0.77 -4.97
CA CYS A 30 -4.94 1.09 -5.58
C CYS A 30 -4.79 1.47 -7.06
N ALA A 31 -3.85 2.36 -7.38
CA ALA A 31 -3.56 2.75 -8.76
C ALA A 31 -3.10 1.55 -9.62
N ILE A 32 -2.25 0.67 -9.08
CA ILE A 32 -1.84 -0.57 -9.75
C ILE A 32 -3.05 -1.48 -9.98
N SER A 33 -3.96 -1.61 -9.00
CA SER A 33 -5.17 -2.41 -9.13
C SER A 33 -6.06 -1.93 -10.28
N LEU A 34 -6.23 -0.60 -10.38
CA LEU A 34 -7.02 0.04 -11.44
C LEU A 34 -6.37 -0.12 -12.81
N ASP A 35 -5.04 0.09 -12.93
CA ASP A 35 -4.28 -0.20 -14.16
C ASP A 35 -4.53 -1.65 -14.62
N ARG A 36 -4.54 -2.60 -13.68
CA ARG A 36 -4.82 -4.00 -14.01
C ARG A 36 -6.25 -4.27 -14.40
N TYR A 37 -7.20 -3.68 -13.70
CA TYR A 37 -8.61 -3.79 -14.06
C TYR A 37 -8.85 -3.34 -15.50
N TRP A 38 -8.34 -2.17 -15.89
CA TRP A 38 -8.52 -1.68 -17.26
C TRP A 38 -7.73 -2.49 -18.27
N SER A 39 -6.50 -2.93 -17.95
CA SER A 39 -5.74 -3.81 -18.85
C SER A 39 -6.41 -5.15 -19.12
N VAL A 40 -7.18 -5.68 -18.16
CA VAL A 40 -7.89 -6.96 -18.27
C VAL A 40 -9.25 -6.80 -18.94
N THR A 41 -10.01 -5.77 -18.57
CA THR A 41 -11.38 -5.57 -19.07
C THR A 41 -11.44 -4.89 -20.43
N GLN A 42 -10.56 -3.92 -20.69
CA GLN A 42 -10.50 -3.10 -21.89
C GLN A 42 -9.10 -3.19 -22.56
N ALA A 43 -8.61 -4.42 -22.76
CA ALA A 43 -7.23 -4.66 -23.17
C ALA A 43 -6.77 -3.86 -24.41
N VAL A 44 -7.59 -3.73 -25.46
CA VAL A 44 -7.19 -3.06 -26.71
C VAL A 44 -7.13 -1.54 -26.53
N GLU A 45 -8.24 -0.92 -26.10
CA GLU A 45 -8.32 0.53 -25.92
C GLU A 45 -7.37 1.04 -24.83
N TYR A 46 -7.23 0.30 -23.73
CA TYR A 46 -6.37 0.70 -22.62
C TYR A 46 -4.89 0.60 -22.97
N ASN A 47 -4.47 -0.45 -23.67
CA ASN A 47 -3.06 -0.59 -24.08
C ASN A 47 -2.62 0.53 -25.03
N LEU A 48 -3.50 1.02 -25.90
CA LEU A 48 -3.23 2.20 -26.75
C LEU A 48 -3.11 3.49 -25.92
N LYS A 49 -3.88 3.60 -24.84
CA LYS A 49 -3.88 4.75 -23.93
C LYS A 49 -2.73 4.72 -22.91
N ARG A 50 -2.06 3.58 -22.72
CA ARG A 50 -1.02 3.38 -21.70
C ARG A 50 0.32 3.96 -22.16
N THR A 51 0.48 5.27 -21.95
CA THR A 51 1.70 6.01 -22.29
C THR A 51 2.57 6.28 -21.06
N PRO A 52 3.91 6.39 -21.21
CA PRO A 52 4.80 6.70 -20.10
C PRO A 52 4.49 8.05 -19.44
N ARG A 53 3.98 9.02 -20.21
CA ARG A 53 3.54 10.33 -19.67
C ARG A 53 2.39 10.18 -18.69
N ARG A 54 1.37 9.37 -19.02
CA ARG A 54 0.23 9.11 -18.12
C ARG A 54 0.64 8.33 -16.88
N VAL A 55 1.52 7.35 -17.01
CA VAL A 55 2.05 6.61 -15.84
C VAL A 55 2.81 7.55 -14.89
N LYS A 56 3.67 8.42 -15.42
CA LYS A 56 4.34 9.45 -14.60
C LYS A 56 3.34 10.39 -13.93
N ALA A 57 2.31 10.84 -14.66
CA ALA A 57 1.26 11.68 -14.10
C ALA A 57 0.49 10.98 -12.97
N THR A 58 0.16 9.69 -13.12
CA THR A 58 -0.45 8.90 -12.04
C THR A 58 0.45 8.83 -10.83
N ILE A 59 1.75 8.54 -11.00
CA ILE A 59 2.70 8.49 -9.87
C ILE A 59 2.76 9.85 -9.15
N VAL A 60 2.87 10.95 -9.88
CA VAL A 60 2.87 12.31 -9.30
C VAL A 60 1.57 12.57 -8.54
N ALA A 61 0.41 12.23 -9.12
CA ALA A 61 -0.88 12.37 -8.45
C ALA A 61 -0.95 11.58 -7.14
N VAL A 62 -0.44 10.35 -7.11
CA VAL A 62 -0.38 9.55 -5.87
C VAL A 62 0.45 10.25 -4.79
N TRP A 63 1.61 10.77 -5.14
CA TRP A 63 2.45 11.51 -4.19
C TRP A 63 1.78 12.79 -3.69
N LEU A 64 1.13 13.55 -4.57
CA LEU A 64 0.41 14.76 -4.19
C LEU A 64 -0.75 14.46 -3.23
N ILE A 65 -1.57 13.45 -3.54
CA ILE A 65 -2.67 13.02 -2.65
C ILE A 65 -2.14 12.62 -1.28
N SER A 66 -1.03 11.88 -1.25
CA SER A 66 -0.41 11.43 0.00
C SER A 66 0.15 12.60 0.81
N ALA A 67 0.78 13.57 0.13
CA ALA A 67 1.30 14.79 0.76
C ALA A 67 0.19 15.61 1.42
N VAL A 68 -0.94 15.79 0.73
CA VAL A 68 -2.10 16.52 1.25
C VAL A 68 -2.64 15.88 2.53
N ILE A 69 -2.75 14.55 2.58
CA ILE A 69 -3.23 13.83 3.77
C ILE A 69 -2.21 13.89 4.92
N SER A 70 -0.90 13.90 4.62
CA SER A 70 0.18 13.92 5.61
C SER A 70 0.53 15.30 6.19
N PHE A 71 -0.12 16.37 5.71
CA PHE A 71 0.21 17.75 6.08
C PHE A 71 -0.18 18.14 7.53
N PRO A 72 -1.31 17.72 8.10
CA PRO A 72 -1.73 18.19 9.43
C PRO A 72 -0.78 17.88 10.61
N PRO A 73 -0.04 16.75 10.64
CA PRO A 73 1.06 16.54 11.60
C PRO A 73 2.12 17.66 11.62
N LEU A 74 2.36 18.32 10.47
CA LEU A 74 3.26 19.49 10.39
C LEU A 74 2.62 20.77 10.94
N VAL A 75 1.29 20.87 10.94
CA VAL A 75 0.54 22.01 11.50
C VAL A 75 0.36 21.87 13.01
N SER A 76 0.26 20.63 13.51
CA SER A 76 0.26 20.32 14.96
C SER A 76 1.54 20.78 15.68
N PHE A 77 2.59 21.12 14.93
CA PHE A 77 3.83 21.80 15.37
C PHE A 77 3.59 23.03 16.28
N TYR A 78 2.45 23.73 16.16
CA TYR A 78 2.19 24.95 16.93
C TYR A 78 1.61 24.72 18.34
N ARG A 79 1.16 23.50 18.68
CA ARG A 79 0.56 23.25 20.01
C ARG A 79 1.65 22.84 21.00
N ARG A 80 2.18 23.85 21.68
CA ARG A 80 3.16 23.73 22.76
C ARG A 80 2.55 22.92 23.91
N SER A 81 3.13 21.76 24.24
CA SER A 81 2.91 21.12 25.53
C SER A 81 3.69 21.89 26.59
N ASP A 82 3.16 23.02 27.03
CA ASP A 82 3.67 23.71 28.21
C ASP A 82 3.33 22.83 29.44
N GLY A 83 4.33 22.11 29.97
CA GLY A 83 4.21 21.43 31.27
C GLY A 83 4.81 20.02 31.42
N ALA A 84 5.29 19.37 30.36
CA ALA A 84 5.90 18.03 30.49
C ALA A 84 7.42 18.09 30.73
N ALA A 85 7.90 17.43 31.79
CA ALA A 85 9.34 17.34 32.11
C ALA A 85 10.17 16.63 31.03
N TYR A 86 9.53 15.81 30.19
CA TYR A 86 10.15 15.12 29.05
C TYR A 86 9.24 15.21 27.81
N PRO A 87 9.76 15.64 26.65
CA PRO A 87 8.98 15.74 25.42
C PRO A 87 8.57 14.36 24.90
N GLN A 88 7.30 14.21 24.51
CA GLN A 88 6.76 13.01 23.87
C GLN A 88 6.43 13.31 22.41
N CYS A 89 6.61 12.31 21.54
CA CYS A 89 6.22 12.38 20.14
C CYS A 89 5.08 11.41 19.88
N GLY A 90 3.88 11.94 19.65
CA GLY A 90 2.66 11.17 19.46
C GLY A 90 1.87 11.65 18.24
N LEU A 91 1.04 10.76 17.70
CA LEU A 91 0.10 11.10 16.64
C LEU A 91 -0.90 12.16 17.10
N ASN A 92 -1.47 12.88 16.15
CA ASN A 92 -2.45 13.92 16.44
C ASN A 92 -3.71 13.33 17.10
N ASP A 93 -4.21 14.00 18.14
CA ASP A 93 -5.33 13.52 18.98
C ASP A 93 -6.70 14.08 18.54
N GLU A 94 -6.70 14.95 17.52
CA GLU A 94 -7.94 15.54 17.01
C GLU A 94 -8.78 14.49 16.26
N THR A 95 -9.97 14.20 16.79
CA THR A 95 -10.91 13.19 16.25
C THR A 95 -11.15 13.34 14.74
N TRP A 96 -11.36 14.57 14.24
CA TRP A 96 -11.63 14.81 12.83
C TRP A 96 -10.45 14.38 11.94
N TYR A 97 -9.22 14.59 12.42
CA TYR A 97 -8.01 14.22 11.71
C TYR A 97 -7.80 12.71 11.75
N ILE A 98 -7.99 12.08 12.91
CA ILE A 98 -7.91 10.62 13.07
C ILE A 98 -8.84 9.94 12.06
N LEU A 99 -10.12 10.35 12.02
CA LEU A 99 -11.11 9.73 11.14
C LEU A 99 -10.84 10.01 9.65
N SER A 100 -10.58 11.27 9.28
CA SER A 100 -10.30 11.62 7.88
C SER A 100 -9.01 10.98 7.37
N SER A 101 -7.96 10.90 8.19
CA SER A 101 -6.70 10.25 7.82
C SER A 101 -6.85 8.73 7.68
N CYS A 102 -7.58 8.05 8.58
CA CYS A 102 -7.92 6.63 8.45
C CYS A 102 -8.76 6.34 7.20
N ILE A 103 -9.76 7.18 6.90
CA ILE A 103 -10.61 7.01 5.72
C ILE A 103 -9.79 7.20 4.44
N GLY A 104 -9.04 8.30 4.33
CA GLY A 104 -8.25 8.63 3.15
C GLY A 104 -7.08 7.67 2.92
N SER A 105 -6.46 7.19 4.00
CA SER A 105 -5.24 6.37 3.93
C SER A 105 -5.51 4.88 4.01
N PHE A 106 -6.69 4.41 4.41
CA PHE A 106 -6.94 2.99 4.54
C PHE A 106 -8.32 2.56 4.04
N PHE A 107 -9.40 3.02 4.66
CA PHE A 107 -10.73 2.48 4.37
C PHE A 107 -11.21 2.76 2.95
N ALA A 108 -11.04 3.99 2.44
CA ALA A 108 -11.47 4.33 1.09
C ALA A 108 -10.62 3.62 0.02
N PRO A 109 -9.28 3.61 0.07
CA PRO A 109 -8.49 2.80 -0.86
C PRO A 109 -8.78 1.31 -0.77
N CYS A 110 -8.99 0.75 0.43
CA CYS A 110 -9.37 -0.66 0.63
C CYS A 110 -10.72 -0.99 -0.02
N LEU A 111 -11.71 -0.11 0.12
CA LEU A 111 -13.01 -0.26 -0.54
C LEU A 111 -12.86 -0.23 -2.07
N ILE A 112 -12.12 0.75 -2.61
CA ILE A 112 -11.88 0.85 -4.06
C ILE A 112 -11.19 -0.42 -4.56
N MET A 113 -10.13 -0.88 -3.89
CA MET A 113 -9.42 -2.11 -4.24
C MET A 113 -10.38 -3.32 -4.20
N GLY A 114 -11.13 -3.51 -3.11
CA GLY A 114 -12.08 -4.60 -2.98
C GLY A 114 -13.12 -4.65 -4.11
N LEU A 115 -13.68 -3.49 -4.47
CA LEU A 115 -14.62 -3.36 -5.58
C LEU A 115 -13.97 -3.69 -6.93
N VAL A 116 -12.76 -3.17 -7.17
CA VAL A 116 -12.00 -3.46 -8.39
C VAL A 116 -11.74 -4.95 -8.53
N TYR A 117 -11.28 -5.64 -7.48
CA TYR A 117 -11.05 -7.09 -7.53
C TYR A 117 -12.31 -7.90 -7.68
N ALA A 118 -13.40 -7.51 -7.01
CA ALA A 118 -14.69 -8.15 -7.20
C ALA A 118 -15.14 -8.05 -8.67
N ARG A 119 -14.94 -6.90 -9.32
CA ARG A 119 -15.22 -6.70 -10.75
C ARG A 119 -14.32 -7.55 -11.64
N ILE A 120 -13.01 -7.63 -11.36
CA ILE A 120 -12.08 -8.51 -12.09
C ILE A 120 -12.49 -9.98 -11.96
N TYR A 121 -12.82 -10.42 -10.75
CA TYR A 121 -13.26 -11.79 -10.49
C TYR A 121 -14.54 -12.13 -11.26
N ARG A 122 -15.54 -11.26 -11.21
CA ARG A 122 -16.79 -11.40 -11.98
C ARG A 122 -16.51 -11.47 -13.49
N PHE A 123 -15.63 -10.61 -14.01
CA PHE A 123 -15.24 -10.64 -15.42
C PHE A 123 -14.65 -12.00 -15.85
N PHE A 124 -13.72 -12.54 -15.06
CA PHE A 124 -13.17 -13.86 -15.34
C PHE A 124 -14.19 -14.98 -15.19
N LEU A 125 -15.14 -14.89 -14.25
CA LEU A 125 -16.21 -15.86 -14.08
C LEU A 125 -17.17 -15.87 -15.27
N SER A 126 -17.61 -14.69 -15.73
CA SER A 126 -18.45 -14.54 -16.93
C SER A 126 -17.77 -15.07 -18.19
N ARG A 127 -16.46 -14.86 -18.34
CA ARG A 127 -15.68 -15.41 -19.46
C ARG A 127 -15.50 -16.93 -19.37
N ARG A 128 -15.34 -17.51 -18.18
CA ARG A 128 -15.32 -18.99 -18.00
C ARG A 128 -16.63 -19.63 -18.45
N ARG A 129 -17.78 -19.02 -18.13
CA ARG A 129 -19.10 -19.53 -18.55
C ARG A 129 -19.27 -19.51 -20.08
N ARG A 130 -18.80 -18.46 -20.76
CA ARG A 130 -18.88 -18.34 -22.23
C ARG A 130 -17.83 -19.18 -22.99
N ALA A 131 -16.67 -19.46 -22.38
CA ALA A 131 -15.56 -20.17 -23.03
C ALA A 131 -15.68 -21.71 -23.01
N ARG A 132 -16.82 -22.27 -22.59
CA ARG A 132 -17.06 -23.74 -22.66
C ARG A 132 -17.12 -24.26 -24.11
N SER A 133 -17.07 -23.38 -25.12
CA SER A 133 -17.24 -23.69 -26.55
C SER A 133 -16.07 -23.34 -27.50
N SER A 134 -14.90 -22.82 -27.08
CA SER A 134 -13.77 -22.62 -28.04
C SER A 134 -12.32 -22.50 -27.49
N VAL A 135 -11.43 -23.31 -28.09
CA VAL A 135 -9.96 -23.25 -28.37
C VAL A 135 -8.92 -23.00 -27.24
N CYS A 136 -7.89 -23.89 -27.23
CA CYS A 136 -6.79 -24.03 -26.25
C CYS A 136 -5.80 -22.84 -26.14
N ARG A 137 -5.46 -22.13 -27.24
CA ARG A 137 -4.47 -21.02 -27.21
C ARG A 137 -4.91 -19.81 -26.37
N ARG A 138 -6.21 -19.49 -26.35
CA ARG A 138 -6.77 -18.41 -25.50
C ARG A 138 -6.64 -18.73 -24.00
N LYS A 139 -6.59 -20.02 -23.63
CA LYS A 139 -6.50 -20.46 -22.23
C LYS A 139 -5.14 -20.14 -21.59
N VAL A 140 -4.03 -20.20 -22.35
CA VAL A 140 -2.67 -19.93 -21.84
C VAL A 140 -2.46 -18.44 -21.53
N ALA A 141 -2.87 -17.54 -22.43
CA ALA A 141 -2.83 -16.09 -22.18
C ALA A 141 -3.71 -15.70 -20.98
N GLN A 142 -4.93 -16.24 -20.92
CA GLN A 142 -5.85 -16.02 -19.78
C GLN A 142 -5.32 -16.60 -18.45
N ALA A 143 -4.58 -17.71 -18.47
CA ALA A 143 -3.96 -18.27 -17.27
C ALA A 143 -2.83 -17.37 -16.75
N ARG A 144 -2.02 -16.80 -17.64
CA ARG A 144 -0.95 -15.85 -17.28
C ARG A 144 -1.53 -14.55 -16.69
N GLU A 145 -2.61 -14.02 -17.27
CA GLU A 145 -3.32 -12.85 -16.75
C GLU A 145 -3.92 -13.12 -15.36
N LYS A 146 -4.60 -14.26 -15.16
CA LYS A 146 -5.14 -14.66 -13.85
C LYS A 146 -4.06 -14.79 -12.78
N ARG A 147 -2.90 -15.36 -13.15
CA ARG A 147 -1.75 -15.45 -12.23
C ARG A 147 -1.31 -14.05 -11.81
N PHE A 148 -1.17 -13.13 -12.75
CA PHE A 148 -0.75 -11.76 -12.41
C PHE A 148 -1.76 -11.03 -11.52
N THR A 149 -3.07 -11.15 -11.80
CA THR A 149 -4.13 -10.60 -10.93
C THR A 149 -4.13 -11.24 -9.54
N PHE A 150 -3.98 -12.56 -9.45
CA PHE A 150 -3.92 -13.27 -8.17
C PHE A 150 -2.76 -12.77 -7.30
N VAL A 151 -1.60 -12.55 -7.91
CA VAL A 151 -0.42 -12.05 -7.21
C VAL A 151 -0.67 -10.69 -6.59
N LEU A 152 -1.26 -9.77 -7.35
CA LEU A 152 -1.61 -8.46 -6.82
C LEU A 152 -2.70 -8.53 -5.75
N ALA A 153 -3.68 -9.44 -5.88
CA ALA A 153 -4.66 -9.69 -4.82
C ALA A 153 -3.98 -10.16 -3.52
N VAL A 154 -2.94 -11.01 -3.61
CA VAL A 154 -2.14 -11.42 -2.46
C VAL A 154 -1.36 -10.25 -1.88
N VAL A 155 -0.68 -9.44 -2.70
CA VAL A 155 0.02 -8.21 -2.24
C VAL A 155 -0.92 -7.34 -1.41
N MET A 156 -2.14 -7.14 -1.88
CA MET A 156 -3.12 -6.28 -1.24
C MET A 156 -3.73 -6.91 0.00
N GLY A 157 -4.01 -8.21 -0.02
CA GLY A 157 -4.46 -8.95 1.16
C GLY A 157 -3.44 -8.84 2.29
N VAL A 158 -2.15 -9.04 2.00
CA VAL A 158 -1.07 -8.86 2.98
C VAL A 158 -1.03 -7.43 3.51
N PHE A 159 -1.15 -6.42 2.63
CA PHE A 159 -1.21 -5.03 3.05
C PHE A 159 -2.34 -4.77 4.04
N VAL A 160 -3.57 -5.19 3.69
CA VAL A 160 -4.75 -5.01 4.53
C VAL A 160 -4.56 -5.72 5.86
N LEU A 161 -4.10 -6.97 5.87
CA LEU A 161 -3.89 -7.73 7.11
C LEU A 161 -2.84 -7.10 8.03
N CYS A 162 -1.77 -6.55 7.48
CA CYS A 162 -0.73 -5.90 8.28
C CYS A 162 -1.19 -4.56 8.88
N TRP A 163 -1.99 -3.79 8.14
CA TRP A 163 -2.37 -2.43 8.54
C TRP A 163 -3.75 -2.33 9.21
N PHE A 164 -4.62 -3.33 9.00
CA PHE A 164 -5.96 -3.36 9.58
C PHE A 164 -5.96 -3.25 11.12
N PRO A 165 -5.13 -3.98 11.88
CA PRO A 165 -5.15 -3.88 13.35
C PRO A 165 -4.87 -2.46 13.85
N PHE A 166 -3.93 -1.77 13.20
CA PHE A 166 -3.58 -0.39 13.52
C PHE A 166 -4.71 0.58 13.14
N PHE A 167 -5.16 0.59 11.88
CA PHE A 167 -6.19 1.54 11.44
C PHE A 167 -7.53 1.32 12.14
N PHE A 168 -7.89 0.07 12.43
CA PHE A 168 -9.10 -0.25 13.17
C PHE A 168 -9.02 0.28 14.61
N SER A 169 -7.94 -0.02 15.34
CA SER A 169 -7.77 0.48 16.71
C SER A 169 -7.63 2.00 16.79
N TYR A 170 -6.92 2.63 15.84
CA TYR A 170 -6.80 4.08 15.77
C TYR A 170 -8.13 4.77 15.44
N SER A 171 -8.95 4.19 14.56
CA SER A 171 -10.31 4.68 14.33
C SER A 171 -11.24 4.51 15.53
N LEU A 172 -11.16 3.39 16.24
CA LEU A 172 -11.90 3.20 17.50
C LEU A 172 -11.50 4.27 18.52
N TYR A 173 -10.21 4.53 18.69
CA TYR A 173 -9.73 5.60 19.56
C TYR A 173 -10.30 6.97 19.16
N GLY A 174 -10.37 7.28 17.87
CA GLY A 174 -11.01 8.51 17.39
C GLY A 174 -12.49 8.64 17.78
N ILE A 175 -13.24 7.52 17.84
CA ILE A 175 -14.69 7.49 18.12
C ILE A 175 -14.98 7.49 19.62
N CYS A 176 -14.39 6.56 20.37
CA CYS A 176 -14.70 6.31 21.78
C CYS A 176 -13.62 6.78 22.76
N ARG A 177 -12.49 7.33 22.28
CA ARG A 177 -11.40 7.89 23.09
C ARG A 177 -11.01 6.99 24.26
N GLU A 178 -11.18 7.46 25.49
CA GLU A 178 -10.79 6.76 26.73
C GLU A 178 -11.53 5.42 26.91
N ALA A 179 -12.77 5.30 26.45
CA ALA A 179 -13.53 4.05 26.56
C ALA A 179 -12.97 2.90 25.69
N CYS A 180 -12.16 3.23 24.67
CA CYS A 180 -11.54 2.27 23.75
C CYS A 180 -10.00 2.40 23.74
N GLN A 181 -9.41 2.93 24.81
CA GLN A 181 -7.97 3.14 24.86
C GLN A 181 -7.24 1.80 24.92
N LEU A 182 -6.48 1.49 23.87
CA LEU A 182 -5.61 0.33 23.86
C LEU A 182 -4.37 0.58 24.72
N PRO A 183 -3.88 -0.43 25.46
CA PRO A 183 -2.59 -0.36 26.13
C PRO A 183 -1.48 0.01 25.13
N GLU A 184 -0.59 0.94 25.50
CA GLU A 184 0.50 1.40 24.62
C GLU A 184 1.34 0.27 23.99
N PRO A 185 1.69 -0.83 24.69
CA PRO A 185 2.46 -1.91 24.08
C PRO A 185 1.73 -2.56 22.92
N LEU A 186 0.41 -2.69 23.02
CA LEU A 186 -0.42 -3.30 21.99
C LEU A 186 -0.59 -2.36 20.78
N PHE A 187 -0.75 -1.05 21.03
CA PHE A 187 -0.78 -0.04 19.97
C PHE A 187 0.54 -0.02 19.18
N LYS A 188 1.67 0.00 19.88
CA LYS A 188 3.01 -0.09 19.28
C LYS A 188 3.17 -1.40 18.50
N PHE A 189 2.74 -2.53 19.05
CA PHE A 189 2.82 -3.82 18.36
C PHE A 189 2.08 -3.82 17.01
N PHE A 190 0.85 -3.31 16.95
CA PHE A 190 0.11 -3.19 15.68
C PHE A 190 0.79 -2.27 14.67
N PHE A 191 1.38 -1.18 15.15
CA PHE A 191 2.15 -0.26 14.32
C PHE A 191 3.40 -0.94 13.71
N TRP A 192 4.12 -1.75 14.49
CA TRP A 192 5.26 -2.53 14.02
C TRP A 192 4.89 -3.58 12.96
N ILE A 193 3.71 -4.21 13.08
CA ILE A 193 3.20 -5.11 12.02
C ILE A 193 3.00 -4.32 10.71
N GLY A 194 2.51 -3.09 10.80
CA GLY A 194 2.39 -2.18 9.66
C GLY A 194 3.73 -1.93 8.97
N TYR A 195 4.81 -1.70 9.73
CA TYR A 195 6.15 -1.50 9.17
C TYR A 195 6.73 -2.73 8.47
N CYS A 196 6.44 -3.93 8.97
CA CYS A 196 6.86 -5.18 8.31
C CYS A 196 6.31 -5.29 6.87
N LYS A 197 5.25 -4.56 6.51
CA LYS A 197 4.75 -4.50 5.14
C LYS A 197 5.82 -4.09 4.12
N SER A 198 6.68 -3.14 4.46
CA SER A 198 7.67 -2.61 3.51
C SER A 198 8.68 -3.68 3.06
N SER A 199 9.09 -4.57 3.96
CA SER A 199 10.01 -5.68 3.66
C SER A 199 9.34 -6.85 2.93
N LEU A 200 8.01 -6.98 3.01
CA LEU A 200 7.26 -8.02 2.31
C LEU A 200 7.15 -7.78 0.80
N ASN A 201 7.23 -6.52 0.33
CA ASN A 201 7.06 -6.21 -1.10
C ASN A 201 8.04 -6.98 -2.01
N PRO A 202 9.38 -6.96 -1.80
CA PRO A 202 10.32 -7.76 -2.58
C PRO A 202 10.08 -9.28 -2.51
N VAL A 203 9.69 -9.80 -1.34
CA VAL A 203 9.38 -11.22 -1.14
C VAL A 203 8.20 -11.62 -2.01
N ILE A 204 7.12 -10.83 -1.99
CA ILE A 204 5.93 -11.09 -2.79
C ILE A 204 6.28 -11.04 -4.28
N TYR A 205 7.02 -10.01 -4.74
CA TYR A 205 7.41 -9.95 -6.15
C TYR A 205 8.32 -11.11 -6.58
N THR A 206 9.26 -11.55 -5.74
CA THR A 206 10.17 -12.66 -6.07
C THR A 206 9.46 -14.03 -6.07
N VAL A 207 8.51 -14.28 -5.17
CA VAL A 207 7.74 -15.53 -5.14
C VAL A 207 6.85 -15.65 -6.38
N PHE A 208 6.23 -14.54 -6.77
CA PHE A 208 5.11 -14.56 -7.69
C PHE A 208 5.42 -14.09 -9.11
N ASN A 209 6.46 -13.26 -9.31
CA ASN A 209 6.89 -12.78 -10.60
C ASN A 209 8.19 -13.50 -11.03
N GLN A 210 8.07 -14.42 -11.99
CA GLN A 210 9.21 -15.23 -12.46
C GLN A 210 10.31 -14.39 -13.11
N ASP A 211 9.96 -13.31 -13.80
CA ASP A 211 10.93 -12.41 -14.44
C ASP A 211 11.69 -11.60 -13.39
N PHE A 212 11.00 -11.15 -12.34
CA PHE A 212 11.61 -10.50 -11.19
C PHE A 212 12.56 -11.45 -10.45
N ARG A 213 12.12 -12.69 -10.20
CA ARG A 213 12.94 -13.73 -9.58
C ARG A 213 14.21 -14.05 -10.38
N ARG A 214 14.11 -14.15 -11.71
CA ARG A 214 15.27 -14.38 -12.58
C ARG A 214 16.26 -13.23 -12.51
N SER A 215 15.76 -11.99 -12.55
CA SER A 215 16.60 -10.79 -12.44
C SER A 215 17.30 -10.73 -11.08
N PHE A 216 16.56 -10.98 -9.99
CA PHE A 216 17.11 -11.02 -8.63
C PHE A 216 18.18 -12.11 -8.47
N LYS A 217 17.94 -13.31 -9.02
CA LYS A 217 18.94 -14.39 -9.05
C LYS A 217 20.18 -14.04 -9.87
N HIS A 218 20.00 -13.36 -11.01
CA HIS A 218 21.13 -12.93 -11.83
C HIS A 218 21.99 -11.87 -11.14
N ILE A 219 21.38 -10.97 -10.36
CA ILE A 219 22.11 -9.95 -9.58
C ILE A 219 22.84 -10.60 -8.39
N LEU A 220 22.16 -11.41 -7.58
CA LEU A 220 22.72 -12.01 -6.37
C LEU A 220 23.69 -13.16 -6.63
N PHE A 221 23.36 -14.04 -7.57
CA PHE A 221 24.11 -15.27 -7.86
C PHE A 221 24.81 -15.18 -9.20
N ARG A 222 25.26 -13.98 -9.60
CA ARG A 222 26.04 -13.81 -10.82
C ARG A 222 27.27 -14.70 -10.72
N ARG A 223 27.18 -15.91 -11.28
CA ARG A 223 28.34 -16.75 -11.60
C ARG A 223 29.16 -15.87 -12.51
N ARG A 224 30.26 -15.35 -11.98
CA ARG A 224 31.35 -14.76 -12.76
C ARG A 224 31.74 -15.87 -13.75
N ARG A 225 31.16 -15.86 -14.96
CA ARG A 225 31.74 -16.58 -16.08
C ARG A 225 33.08 -15.87 -16.28
N ARG A 226 34.12 -16.39 -15.62
CA ARG A 226 35.50 -16.18 -16.07
C ARG A 226 35.46 -16.54 -17.54
N GLY A 227 35.59 -15.53 -18.39
CA GLY A 227 35.69 -15.73 -19.82
C GLY A 227 36.89 -16.63 -20.06
N PHE A 228 36.62 -17.84 -20.57
CA PHE A 228 37.56 -18.50 -21.45
C PHE A 228 37.57 -17.69 -22.75
N ARG A 229 38.63 -16.89 -22.93
CA ARG A 229 39.15 -16.28 -24.15
C ARG A 229 40.62 -16.00 -23.80
N GLN A 230 41.65 -16.51 -24.45
CA GLN A 230 41.83 -17.36 -25.63
C GLN A 230 42.91 -18.39 -25.27
#